data_AF-A0A259CUP9-F1
#
_entry.id   AF-A0A259CUP9-F1
#
_cell.length_a   1.000
_cell.length_b   1.000
_cell.length_c   1.000
_cell.angle_alpha   90.00
_cell.angle_beta   90.00
_cell.angle_gamma   90.00
#
_symmetry.space_group_name_H-M   'P 1'
#
loop_
_entity.id
_entity.type
_entity.pdbx_description
1 polymer ?
#
loop_
_entity_poly.entity_id
_entity_poly.type
_entity_poly.pdbx_seq_one_letter_code
_entity_poly.pdbx_strand_id
1 'polypeptide(L)' 'MDTQKSPYELIGGPQKVDELVDRFYDLMALEESFAELRAMHSPDLSNSREKLKLFLSGWLGGPDIYSPQYGHPRL' A
#
# COMPACT_ATOMS: atom_id res chain seq x y z
N MET A 1 -20.17 -2.26 -24.43
CA MET A 1 -18.78 -2.02 -23.99
C MET A 1 -18.68 -2.63 -22.62
N ASP A 2 -17.90 -3.71 -22.46
CA ASP A 2 -17.58 -4.22 -21.14
C ASP A 2 -16.68 -3.19 -20.44
N THR A 3 -17.23 -2.46 -19.48
CA THR A 3 -16.45 -1.63 -18.57
C THR A 3 -15.82 -2.55 -17.54
N GLN A 4 -14.72 -3.21 -17.93
CA GLN A 4 -13.93 -4.00 -17.00
C GLN A 4 -13.42 -3.07 -15.89
N LYS A 5 -13.91 -3.33 -14.67
CA LYS A 5 -13.48 -2.60 -13.47
C LYS A 5 -12.02 -2.91 -13.17
N SER A 6 -11.26 -1.90 -12.78
CA SER A 6 -9.90 -2.10 -12.29
C SER A 6 -9.90 -2.89 -10.97
N PRO A 7 -8.80 -3.58 -10.61
CA PRO A 7 -8.65 -4.16 -9.28
C PRO A 7 -8.93 -3.15 -8.16
N TYR A 8 -8.50 -1.90 -8.32
CA TYR A 8 -8.78 -0.81 -7.38
C TYR A 8 -10.30 -0.61 -7.16
N GLU A 9 -11.08 -0.58 -8.23
CA GLU A 9 -12.54 -0.49 -8.15
C GLU A 9 -13.19 -1.76 -7.59
N LEU A 10 -12.66 -2.94 -7.93
CA LEU A 10 -13.17 -4.22 -7.46
C LEU A 10 -12.99 -4.41 -5.95
N ILE A 11 -11.88 -3.95 -5.39
CA ILE A 11 -11.63 -4.05 -3.94
C ILE A 11 -12.38 -3.00 -3.12
N GLY A 12 -12.90 -1.95 -3.75
CA GLY A 12 -13.66 -0.87 -3.08
C GLY A 12 -12.91 0.46 -2.94
N GLY A 13 -11.86 0.69 -3.73
CA GLY A 13 -11.21 1.99 -3.87
C GLY A 13 -10.31 2.39 -2.69
N PRO A 14 -10.15 3.71 -2.42
CA PRO A 14 -9.07 4.23 -1.58
C PRO A 14 -9.19 3.74 -0.13
N GLN A 15 -10.41 3.66 0.41
CA GLN A 15 -10.62 3.19 1.78
C GLN A 15 -10.13 1.74 1.96
N LYS A 16 -10.28 0.90 0.93
CA LYS A 16 -9.89 -0.50 0.99
C LYS A 16 -8.39 -0.70 0.77
N VAL A 17 -7.75 0.18 0.01
CA VAL A 17 -6.28 0.27 -0.01
C VAL A 17 -5.75 0.69 1.35
N ASP A 18 -6.36 1.69 1.99
CA ASP A 18 -5.96 2.15 3.32
C ASP A 18 -6.06 1.05 4.36
N GLU A 19 -7.23 0.40 4.46
CA GLU A 19 -7.44 -0.73 5.37
C GLU A 19 -6.45 -1.88 5.12
N LEU A 20 -6.19 -2.23 3.86
CA LEU A 20 -5.26 -3.29 3.49
C LEU A 20 -3.83 -2.98 3.96
N VAL A 21 -3.34 -1.79 3.63
CA VAL A 21 -1.98 -1.37 3.99
C VAL A 21 -1.86 -1.19 5.51
N ASP A 22 -2.91 -0.67 6.15
CA ASP A 22 -2.92 -0.52 7.59
C ASP A 22 -2.82 -1.87 8.28
N ARG A 23 -3.64 -2.83 7.86
CA ARG A 23 -3.59 -4.19 8.40
C ARG A 23 -2.25 -4.87 8.14
N PHE A 24 -1.63 -4.65 6.97
CA PHE A 24 -0.32 -5.21 6.64
C PHE A 24 0.76 -4.74 7.62
N TYR A 25 0.87 -3.43 7.87
CA TYR A 25 1.88 -2.91 8.79
C TYR A 25 1.52 -3.16 10.26
N ASP A 26 0.24 -3.24 10.60
CA ASP A 26 -0.19 -3.63 11.95
C ASP A 26 0.22 -5.07 12.24
N LEU A 27 -0.04 -6.00 11.31
CA LEU A 27 0.41 -7.39 11.45
C LEU A 27 1.94 -7.46 11.58
N MET A 28 2.68 -6.76 10.70
CA MET A 28 4.14 -6.72 10.77
C MET A 28 4.65 -6.20 12.13
N ALA A 29 3.94 -5.25 12.75
CA ALA A 29 4.34 -4.67 14.04
C ALA A 29 3.92 -5.51 15.25
N LEU A 30 2.80 -6.25 15.17
CA LEU A 30 2.18 -6.92 16.31
C LEU A 30 2.49 -8.42 16.41
N GLU A 31 2.68 -9.10 15.27
CA GLU A 31 2.84 -10.56 15.27
C GLU A 31 4.32 -10.94 15.40
N GLU A 32 4.63 -11.78 16.40
CA GLU A 32 5.99 -12.25 16.67
C GLU A 32 6.61 -12.98 15.47
N SER A 33 5.80 -13.68 14.68
CA SER A 33 6.23 -14.37 13.45
C SER A 33 6.83 -13.43 12.39
N PHE A 34 6.58 -12.12 12.48
CA PHE A 34 7.11 -11.12 11.57
C PHE A 34 8.24 -10.27 12.18
N ALA A 35 8.77 -10.65 13.36
CA ALA A 35 9.78 -9.86 14.07
C ALA A 35 11.05 -9.61 13.23
N GLU A 36 11.55 -10.61 12.50
CA GLU A 36 12.71 -10.45 11.61
C GLU A 36 12.43 -9.45 10.48
N LEU A 37 11.25 -9.55 9.86
CA LEU A 37 10.81 -8.61 8.82
C LEU A 37 10.68 -7.19 9.38
N ARG A 38 10.08 -7.06 10.58
CA ARG A 38 9.90 -5.79 11.26
C ARG A 38 11.23 -5.11 11.60
N ALA A 39 12.25 -5.90 11.96
CA ALA A 39 13.60 -5.41 12.28
C ALA A 39 14.32 -4.81 11.07
N MET A 40 13.95 -5.21 9.84
CA MET A 40 14.48 -4.62 8.60
C MET A 40 13.88 -3.23 8.28
N HIS A 41 12.80 -2.83 8.96
CA HIS A 41 12.14 -1.55 8.74
C HIS A 41 12.56 -0.51 9.77
N SER A 42 12.43 0.78 9.40
CA SER A 42 12.62 1.89 10.34
C SER A 42 11.74 1.73 11.60
N PRO A 43 12.16 2.28 12.76
CA PRO A 43 11.34 2.26 13.97
C PRO A 43 9.97 2.92 13.76
N ASP A 44 9.95 4.03 13.01
CA ASP A 44 8.71 4.66 12.55
C ASP A 44 8.30 4.11 11.18
N LEU A 45 7.11 3.50 11.11
CA LEU A 45 6.55 2.91 9.91
C LEU A 45 5.66 3.88 9.12
N SER A 46 5.39 5.08 9.64
CA SER A 46 4.40 6.01 9.07
C SER A 46 4.71 6.36 7.61
N ASN A 47 5.98 6.65 7.30
CA ASN A 47 6.40 6.99 5.94
C ASN A 47 6.27 5.80 4.96
N SER A 48 6.69 4.61 5.38
CA SER A 48 6.59 3.39 4.55
C SER A 48 5.13 2.99 4.32
N ARG A 49 4.28 3.18 5.33
CA ARG A 49 2.83 2.97 5.26
C ARG A 49 2.17 3.91 4.27
N GLU A 50 2.44 5.21 4.37
CA GLU A 50 1.91 6.20 3.44
C GLU A 50 2.36 5.92 2.00
N LYS A 51 3.66 5.71 1.78
CA LYS A 51 4.19 5.40 0.45
C LYS A 51 3.55 4.16 -0.17
N LEU A 52 3.30 3.11 0.62
CA LEU A 52 2.67 1.90 0.12
C LEU A 52 1.20 2.14 -0.27
N LYS A 53 0.44 2.95 0.50
CA LYS A 53 -0.93 3.36 0.14
C LYS A 53 -0.97 4.07 -1.21
N LEU A 54 -0.07 5.04 -1.40
CA LEU A 54 0.04 5.81 -2.63
C LEU A 54 0.45 4.93 -3.82
N PHE A 55 1.42 4.05 -3.62
CA PHE A 55 1.88 3.12 -4.64
C PHE A 55 0.77 2.17 -5.08
N LEU A 56 0.08 1.50 -4.13
CA LEU A 56 -0.98 0.54 -4.44
C LEU A 56 -2.20 1.19 -5.09
N SER A 57 -2.50 2.45 -4.77
CA SER A 57 -3.59 3.19 -5.43
C SER A 57 -3.40 3.25 -6.94
N GLY A 58 -2.20 3.61 -7.42
CA GLY A 58 -1.89 3.63 -8.84
C GLY A 58 -1.67 2.23 -9.43
N TRP A 59 -0.95 1.37 -8.71
CA TRP A 59 -0.59 0.03 -9.18
C TRP A 59 -1.82 -0.87 -9.43
N LEU A 60 -2.87 -0.73 -8.62
CA LEU A 60 -4.14 -1.45 -8.78
C LEU A 60 -5.04 -0.87 -9.90
N GLY A 61 -4.57 0.14 -10.65
CA GLY A 61 -5.31 0.79 -11.72
C GLY A 61 -6.22 1.94 -11.25
N GLY A 62 -6.00 2.46 -10.04
CA GLY A 62 -6.60 3.70 -9.56
C GLY A 62 -5.74 4.93 -9.89
N PRO A 63 -5.93 6.05 -9.19
CA PRO A 63 -5.17 7.28 -9.44
C PRO A 63 -3.66 7.10 -9.16
N ASP A 64 -2.82 7.57 -10.08
CA ASP A 64 -1.36 7.62 -9.87
C ASP A 64 -0.98 8.82 -8.99
N ILE A 65 -0.89 8.57 -7.68
CA ILE A 65 -0.56 9.58 -6.67
C ILE A 65 0.91 9.44 -6.21
N TYR A 66 1.51 8.26 -6.40
CA TYR A 66 2.89 7.98 -6.01
C TYR A 66 3.92 8.62 -6.94
N SER A 67 3.79 8.40 -8.25
CA SER A 67 4.82 8.81 -9.22
C SER A 67 5.05 10.33 -9.26
N PRO A 68 4.03 11.19 -9.14
CA PRO A 68 4.22 12.64 -9.07
C PRO A 68 5.06 13.12 -7.88
N GLN A 69 5.10 12.35 -6.79
CA GLN A 69 5.78 12.73 -5.55
C GLN A 69 7.17 12.10 -5.42
N TYR A 70 7.34 10.86 -5.89
CA TYR A 70 8.54 10.06 -5.65
C TYR A 70 9.22 9.54 -6.93
N GLY A 71 8.69 9.89 -8.10
CA GLY A 71 9.13 9.37 -9.39
C GLY A 71 8.62 7.95 -9.67
N HIS A 72 8.97 7.41 -10.84
CA HIS A 72 8.56 6.05 -11.20
C HIS A 72 9.03 5.03 -10.15
N PRO A 73 8.15 4.11 -9.71
CA PRO A 73 8.53 3.04 -8.80
C PRO A 73 9.71 2.25 -9.37
N ARG A 74 10.80 2.19 -8.61
CA ARG A 74 11.95 1.32 -8.88
C ARG A 74 12.06 0.38 -7.69
N LEU A 75 11.32 -0.72 -7.78
CA LEU A 75 11.30 -1.81 -6.79
C LEU A 75 12.56 -2.67 -6.94
#